data_AF-A0A2A4I4S3-F1
#
_entry.id   AF-A0A2A4I4S3-F1
#
_cell.length_a   1.000
_cell.length_b   1.000
_cell.length_c   1.000
_cell.angle_alpha   90.00
_cell.angle_beta   90.00
_cell.angle_gamma   90.00
#
_symmetry.space_group_name_H-M   'P 1'
#
loop_
_entity.id
_entity.type
_entity.pdbx_description
1 polymer ?
#
loop_
_entity_poly.entity_id
_entity_poly.type
_entity_poly.pdbx_seq_one_letter_code
_entity_poly.pdbx_strand_id
1 'polypeptide(L)'
;MTGVDSYRVNQLVQELFADPANLEAFANDREALYDRYGLSREQRAAIDAGGQEALTGAGLHPVLQMHHFMATNPAAPDFVSIKAYRGLVKGHG
;
A
#
# COMPACT_ATOMS: atom_id res chain seq x y z
N MET A 1 -0.77 -4.34 -27.21
CA MET A 1 -0.90 -3.74 -25.87
C MET A 1 0.26 -4.22 -25.03
N THR A 2 1.28 -3.38 -24.83
CA THR A 2 2.30 -3.64 -23.80
C THR A 2 1.60 -3.47 -22.46
N GLY A 3 1.41 -4.56 -21.71
CA GLY A 3 0.79 -4.50 -20.39
C GLY A 3 1.58 -3.57 -19.47
N VAL A 4 0.89 -2.90 -18.55
CA VAL A 4 1.53 -2.14 -17.47
C VAL A 4 2.48 -3.09 -16.74
N ASP A 5 3.77 -2.72 -16.64
CA ASP A 5 4.75 -3.49 -15.86
C ASP A 5 4.41 -3.36 -14.38
N SER A 6 3.53 -4.24 -13.93
CA SER A 6 3.00 -4.27 -12.58
C SER A 6 3.97 -4.88 -11.58
N TYR A 7 5.04 -5.55 -12.02
CA TYR A 7 5.90 -6.32 -11.13
C TYR A 7 6.54 -5.42 -10.06
N ARG A 8 7.10 -4.27 -10.45
CA ARG A 8 7.81 -3.36 -9.54
C ARG A 8 6.92 -2.72 -8.49
N VAL A 9 5.73 -2.28 -8.88
CA VAL A 9 4.78 -1.67 -7.93
C VAL A 9 4.22 -2.69 -6.95
N ASN A 10 3.97 -3.93 -7.39
CA ASN A 10 3.55 -5.00 -6.49
C ASN A 10 4.69 -5.40 -5.55
N GLN A 11 5.92 -5.52 -6.06
CA GLN A 11 7.08 -5.84 -5.24
C GLN A 11 7.31 -4.82 -4.13
N LEU A 12 7.28 -3.51 -4.45
CA LEU A 12 7.43 -2.45 -3.45
C LEU A 12 6.40 -2.60 -2.33
N VAL A 13 5.12 -2.72 -2.68
CA VAL A 13 4.05 -2.72 -1.67
C VAL A 13 4.05 -4.00 -0.84
N GLN A 14 4.45 -5.13 -1.43
CA GLN A 14 4.65 -6.37 -0.69
C GLN A 14 5.80 -6.25 0.31
N GLU A 15 6.90 -5.59 -0.07
CA GLU A 15 8.10 -5.47 0.76
C GLU A 15 8.01 -4.34 1.80
N LEU A 16 7.00 -3.45 1.74
CA LEU A 16 6.78 -2.39 2.74
C LEU A 16 6.71 -2.92 4.18
N PHE A 17 6.06 -4.07 4.39
CA PHE A 17 5.89 -4.66 5.72
C PHE A 17 6.86 -5.81 5.99
N ALA A 18 7.59 -6.28 4.97
CA ALA A 18 8.63 -7.30 5.12
C ALA A 18 9.96 -6.70 5.59
N ASP A 19 10.24 -5.45 5.21
CA ASP A 19 11.44 -4.71 5.59
C ASP A 19 11.06 -3.40 6.31
N PRO A 20 11.36 -3.24 7.61
CA PRO A 20 11.12 -2.00 8.36
C PRO A 20 11.76 -0.76 7.72
N ALA A 21 12.90 -0.90 7.04
CA ALA A 21 13.57 0.21 6.38
C ALA A 21 12.75 0.73 5.18
N ASN A 22 11.99 -0.15 4.51
CA ASN A 22 11.09 0.27 3.43
C ASN A 22 9.90 1.05 3.96
N LEU A 23 9.34 0.66 5.12
CA LEU A 23 8.25 1.41 5.75
C LEU A 23 8.72 2.80 6.20
N GLU A 24 9.92 2.89 6.77
CA GLU A 24 10.55 4.15 7.16
C GLU A 24 10.82 5.04 5.94
N ALA A 25 11.40 4.47 4.87
CA ALA A 25 11.62 5.19 3.62
C ALA A 25 10.28 5.63 2.99
N PHE A 26 9.25 4.81 3.04
CA PHE A 26 7.93 5.16 2.52
C PHE A 26 7.26 6.31 3.30
N ALA A 27 7.60 6.47 4.58
CA ALA A 27 7.14 7.59 5.39
C ALA A 27 7.97 8.87 5.17
N ASN A 28 9.29 8.74 4.99
CA ASN A 28 10.23 9.87 5.10
C ASN A 28 10.96 10.24 3.80
N ASP A 29 11.12 9.32 2.85
CA ASP A 29 11.84 9.51 1.58
C ASP A 29 11.31 8.57 0.48
N ARG A 30 10.09 8.88 0.02
CA ARG A 30 9.39 8.08 -1.00
C ARG A 30 10.10 8.07 -2.33
N GLU A 31 10.72 9.17 -2.74
CA GLU A 31 11.39 9.26 -4.04
C GLU A 31 12.59 8.31 -4.12
N ALA A 32 13.44 8.28 -3.09
CA ALA A 32 14.56 7.34 -3.04
C ALA A 32 14.08 5.87 -3.02
N LEU A 33 12.97 5.59 -2.34
CA LEU A 33 12.34 4.28 -2.37
C LEU A 33 11.84 3.93 -3.77
N TYR A 34 11.13 4.84 -4.43
CA TYR A 34 10.60 4.62 -5.78
C TYR A 34 11.71 4.42 -6.82
N ASP A 35 12.82 5.14 -6.70
CA ASP A 35 14.01 4.97 -7.53
C ASP A 35 14.61 3.57 -7.36
N ARG A 36 14.70 3.06 -6.12
CA ARG A 36 15.23 1.72 -5.83
C ARG A 36 14.42 0.61 -6.51
N TYR A 37 13.09 0.74 -6.55
CA TYR A 37 12.22 -0.22 -7.21
C TYR A 37 12.05 0.04 -8.71
N GLY A 38 12.50 1.19 -9.21
CA GLY A 38 12.40 1.57 -10.62
C GLY A 38 10.96 1.89 -11.05
N LEU A 39 10.17 2.54 -10.18
CA LEU A 39 8.78 2.89 -10.51
C LEU A 39 8.72 3.95 -11.62
N SER A 40 7.75 3.77 -12.52
CA SER A 40 7.39 4.80 -13.50
C SER A 40 6.75 6.01 -12.83
N ARG A 41 6.73 7.15 -13.52
CA ARG A 41 6.06 8.37 -13.04
C ARG A 41 4.58 8.15 -12.72
N GLU A 42 3.90 7.34 -13.54
CA GLU A 42 2.48 7.01 -13.37
C GLU A 42 2.26 6.15 -12.12
N GLN A 43 3.14 5.19 -11.85
CA GLN A 43 3.07 4.36 -10.66
C GLN A 43 3.33 5.16 -9.39
N ARG A 44 4.31 6.07 -9.39
CA ARG A 44 4.58 6.99 -8.28
C ARG A 44 3.34 7.82 -7.97
N ALA A 45 2.79 8.48 -9.00
CA ALA A 45 1.59 9.30 -8.87
C ALA A 45 0.40 8.51 -8.30
N ALA A 46 0.21 7.26 -8.73
CA ALA A 46 -0.84 6.40 -8.21
C ALA A 46 -0.63 5.99 -6.74
N ILE A 47 0.60 5.66 -6.35
CA ILE A 47 0.93 5.34 -4.96
C ILE A 47 0.78 6.57 -4.04
N ASP A 48 1.14 7.76 -4.52
CA ASP A 48 0.99 8.99 -3.73
C ASP A 48 -0.46 9.45 -3.61
N ALA A 49 -1.22 9.41 -4.71
CA ALA A 49 -2.64 9.73 -4.70
C ALA A 49 -3.44 8.71 -3.88
N GLY A 50 -3.04 7.43 -3.94
CA GLY A 50 -3.79 6.31 -3.39
C GLY A 50 -5.15 6.14 -4.09
N GLY A 51 -6.04 5.39 -3.43
CA GLY A 51 -7.37 5.11 -3.92
C GLY A 51 -7.42 3.96 -4.93
N GLN A 52 -8.53 3.21 -4.90
CA GLN A 52 -8.67 1.95 -5.62
C GLN A 52 -8.48 2.09 -7.13
N GLU A 53 -9.02 3.14 -7.74
CA GLU A 53 -8.95 3.35 -9.20
C GLU A 53 -7.51 3.62 -9.67
N ALA A 54 -6.82 4.57 -9.04
CA ALA A 54 -5.45 4.92 -9.40
C ALA A 54 -4.48 3.74 -9.20
N LEU A 55 -4.60 3.05 -8.06
CA LEU A 55 -3.77 1.89 -7.76
C LEU A 55 -4.03 0.73 -8.73
N THR A 56 -5.28 0.50 -9.11
CA THR A 56 -5.63 -0.51 -10.13
C THR A 56 -5.07 -0.14 -11.50
N GLY A 57 -5.17 1.13 -11.90
CA GLY A 57 -4.60 1.64 -13.15
C GLY A 57 -3.08 1.51 -13.23
N ALA A 58 -2.39 1.63 -12.09
CA ALA A 58 -0.95 1.39 -11.97
C ALA A 58 -0.56 -0.11 -11.94
N GLY A 59 -1.54 -1.02 -11.96
CA GLY A 59 -1.32 -2.46 -11.93
C GLY A 59 -1.11 -3.05 -10.52
N LEU A 60 -1.44 -2.32 -9.44
CA LEU A 60 -1.31 -2.83 -8.08
C LEU A 60 -2.41 -3.86 -7.78
N HIS A 61 -2.02 -5.04 -7.31
CA HIS A 61 -2.95 -6.12 -6.97
C HIS A 61 -3.89 -5.72 -5.81
N PRO A 62 -5.18 -6.09 -5.83
CA PRO A 62 -6.16 -5.67 -4.82
C PRO A 62 -5.76 -5.94 -3.36
N VAL A 63 -5.13 -7.09 -3.09
CA VAL A 63 -4.61 -7.40 -1.73
C VAL A 63 -3.52 -6.39 -1.32
N LEU A 64 -2.67 -5.98 -2.25
CA LEU A 64 -1.62 -4.99 -1.96
C LEU A 64 -2.18 -3.57 -1.87
N GLN A 65 -3.32 -3.27 -2.51
CA GLN A 65 -4.03 -2.00 -2.27
C GLN A 65 -4.45 -1.87 -0.80
N MET A 66 -4.84 -2.98 -0.15
CA MET A 66 -5.09 -2.98 1.30
C MET A 66 -3.83 -2.74 2.12
N HIS A 67 -2.68 -3.26 1.69
CA HIS A 67 -1.39 -2.99 2.36
C HIS A 67 -1.00 -1.52 2.23
N HIS A 68 -1.16 -0.95 1.04
CA HIS A 68 -0.98 0.48 0.82
C HIS A 68 -1.90 1.32 1.72
N PHE A 69 -3.18 0.96 1.82
CA PHE A 69 -4.13 1.61 2.74
C PHE A 69 -3.65 1.55 4.20
N MET A 70 -3.17 0.39 4.65
CA MET A 70 -2.63 0.25 6.01
C MET A 70 -1.38 1.12 6.24
N ALA A 71 -0.52 1.27 5.24
CA ALA A 71 0.70 2.07 5.34
C ALA A 71 0.43 3.59 5.30
N THR A 72 -0.66 4.02 4.67
CA THR A 72 -0.96 5.44 4.43
C THR A 72 -2.06 6.02 5.31
N ASN A 73 -2.86 5.18 5.98
CA ASN A 73 -3.93 5.62 6.84
C ASN A 73 -3.65 5.27 8.32
N PRO A 74 -3.36 6.27 9.18
CA PRO A 74 -3.12 6.06 10.60
C PRO A 74 -4.29 5.41 11.35
N ALA A 75 -5.52 5.55 10.84
CA ALA A 75 -6.71 4.94 11.42
C ALA A 75 -6.93 3.49 10.93
N ALA A 76 -6.15 3.00 9.95
CA ALA A 76 -6.30 1.64 9.43
C ALA A 76 -6.32 0.56 10.52
N PRO A 77 -5.45 0.59 11.56
CA PRO A 77 -5.49 -0.39 12.63
C PRO A 77 -6.85 -0.52 13.31
N ASP A 78 -7.66 0.54 13.39
CA ASP A 78 -8.99 0.48 14.01
C ASP A 78 -10.01 -0.32 13.18
N PHE A 79 -9.79 -0.43 11.88
CA PHE A 79 -10.66 -1.19 10.96
C PHE A 79 -10.21 -2.64 10.79
N VAL A 80 -8.90 -2.92 10.88
CA VAL A 80 -8.35 -4.27 10.66
C VAL A 80 -7.93 -4.99 11.94
N SER A 81 -8.05 -4.34 13.11
CA SER A 81 -7.67 -4.92 14.39
C SER A 81 -8.63 -6.02 14.85
N ILE A 82 -8.08 -7.20 15.17
CA ILE A 82 -8.80 -8.29 15.86
C ILE A 82 -9.42 -7.78 17.17
N LYS A 83 -8.79 -6.83 17.86
CA LYS A 83 -9.33 -6.22 19.09
C LYS A 83 -10.58 -5.38 18.79
N ALA A 84 -10.55 -4.59 17.71
CA ALA A 84 -11.71 -3.81 17.27
C ALA A 84 -12.86 -4.72 16.81
N TYR A 85 -12.58 -5.74 16.01
CA TYR A 85 -13.55 -6.74 15.60
C TYR A 85 -14.19 -7.46 16.79
N ARG A 86 -13.38 -7.89 17.78
CA ARG A 86 -13.89 -8.51 19.01
C ARG A 86 -14.76 -7.56 19.83
N GLY A 87 -14.47 -6.26 19.84
CA GLY A 87 -15.32 -5.25 20.47
C GLY A 87 -16.69 -5.13 19.81
N LEU A 88 -16.73 -5.09 18.48
CA LEU A 88 -17.96 -5.05 17.69
C LEU A 88 -18.85 -6.29 17.92
N VAL A 89 -18.25 -7.48 17.88
CA VAL A 89 -19.00 -8.74 18.09
C VAL A 89 -19.53 -8.86 19.51
N LYS A 90 -18.78 -8.40 20.52
CA LYS A 90 -19.22 -8.43 21.93
C LYS A 90 -20.27 -7.37 22.28
N GLY A 91 -20.34 -6.27 21.54
CA GLY A 91 -21.33 -5.20 21.74
C GLY A 91 -22.73 -5.51 21.18
N HIS A 92 -22.86 -6.59 20.42
CA HIS A 92 -24.11 -7.04 19.80
C HIS A 92 -24.55 -8.45 20.25
N GLY A 93 -23.98 -8.96 21.34
CA GLY A 93 -24.33 -10.24 21.96
C GLY A 93 -25.06 -10.09 23.28
#